data_AF-U3G8F5-F1
#
_entry.id   AF-U3G8F5-F1
#
_cell.length_a   1.000
_cell.length_b   1.000
_cell.length_c   1.000
_cell.angle_alpha   90.00
_cell.angle_beta   90.00
_cell.angle_gamma   90.00
#
_symmetry.space_group_name_H-M   'P 1'
#
loop_
_entity.id
_entity.type
_entity.pdbx_description
1 polymer ?
#
loop_
_entity_poly.entity_id
_entity_poly.type
_entity_poly.pdbx_seq_one_letter_code
_entity_poly.pdbx_strand_id
1 'polypeptide(L)'
;MPTYKEIVQKISELQRQADELRANEQATVIAEIKHKIVEYGLTAEDLGFGAKGAVASKKAGRKVPVRYRDNNGNTWTGRGKRPGWLVKELSSGRKMEDFLVA
;
A
#
# COMPACT_ATOMS: atom_id res chain seq x y z
N MET A 1 30.59 -38.24 -32.74
CA MET A 1 29.44 -37.86 -31.89
C MET A 1 29.77 -36.53 -31.25
N PRO A 2 28.84 -35.57 -31.16
CA PRO A 2 29.09 -34.30 -30.51
C PRO A 2 29.50 -34.52 -29.05
N THR A 3 30.48 -33.78 -28.56
CA THR A 3 30.93 -33.89 -27.18
C THR A 3 29.88 -33.30 -26.24
N TYR A 4 29.88 -33.76 -24.98
CA TYR A 4 28.97 -33.24 -23.96
C TYR A 4 29.01 -31.70 -23.85
N LYS A 5 30.21 -31.12 -23.96
CA LYS A 5 30.42 -29.67 -23.92
C LYS A 5 29.74 -28.94 -25.09
N GLU A 6 29.82 -29.49 -26.29
CA GLU A 6 29.16 -28.92 -27.48
C GLU A 6 27.63 -28.98 -27.37
N ILE A 7 27.09 -30.07 -26.82
CA ILE A 7 25.65 -30.21 -26.57
C ILE A 7 25.16 -29.15 -25.56
N VAL A 8 25.90 -28.94 -24.47
CA VAL A 8 25.56 -27.93 -23.45
C VAL A 8 25.63 -26.51 -24.03
N GLN A 9 26.64 -26.19 -24.86
CA GLN A 9 26.71 -24.88 -25.53
C GLN A 9 25.52 -24.66 -26.45
N LYS A 10 25.13 -25.68 -27.23
CA LYS A 10 23.95 -25.62 -28.11
C LYS A 10 22.66 -25.37 -27.32
N ILE A 11 22.49 -26.04 -26.18
CA ILE A 11 21.32 -25.86 -25.31
C ILE A 11 21.23 -24.43 -24.79
N SER A 12 22.33 -23.88 -24.30
CA SER A 12 22.37 -22.50 -23.79
C SER A 12 22.03 -21.47 -24.87
N GLU A 13 22.51 -21.67 -26.10
CA GLU A 13 22.23 -20.77 -27.22
C GLU A 13 20.76 -20.84 -27.65
N LEU A 14 20.20 -22.05 -27.72
CA LEU A 14 18.78 -22.27 -28.01
C LEU A 14 17.87 -21.71 -26.91
N GLN A 15 18.27 -21.80 -25.64
CA GLN A 15 17.55 -21.17 -24.53
C GLN A 15 17.55 -19.66 -24.64
N ARG A 16 18.71 -19.05 -24.95
CA ARG A 16 18.77 -17.60 -25.16
C ARG A 16 17.84 -17.17 -26.30
N GLN A 17 17.87 -17.88 -27.42
CA GLN A 17 16.96 -17.62 -28.54
C GLN A 17 15.49 -17.78 -28.16
N ALA A 18 15.14 -18.79 -27.36
CA ALA A 18 13.78 -18.99 -26.88
C ALA A 18 13.30 -17.86 -25.95
N ASP A 19 14.17 -17.38 -25.06
CA ASP A 19 13.84 -16.26 -24.16
C ASP A 19 13.76 -14.92 -24.92
N GLU A 20 14.63 -14.69 -25.90
CA GLU A 20 14.55 -13.51 -26.80
C GLU A 20 13.22 -13.50 -27.59
N LEU A 21 12.82 -14.66 -28.13
CA LEU A 21 11.55 -14.80 -28.84
C LEU A 21 10.36 -14.56 -27.90
N ARG A 22 10.38 -15.19 -26.72
CA ARG A 22 9.35 -15.03 -25.69
C ARG A 22 9.23 -13.57 -25.26
N ALA A 23 10.33 -12.84 -25.08
CA ALA A 23 10.31 -11.44 -24.68
C ALA A 23 9.62 -10.55 -25.73
N ASN A 24 9.88 -10.79 -27.02
CA ASN A 24 9.25 -10.06 -28.11
C ASN A 24 7.75 -10.37 -28.23
N GLU A 25 7.37 -11.65 -28.12
CA GLU A 25 5.95 -12.06 -28.10
C GLU A 25 5.22 -11.44 -26.89
N GLN A 26 5.82 -11.51 -25.69
CA GLN A 26 5.27 -10.90 -24.49
C GLN A 26 5.08 -9.39 -24.62
N ALA A 27 6.05 -8.67 -25.21
CA ALA A 27 5.92 -7.23 -25.42
C ALA A 27 4.72 -6.89 -26.32
N THR A 28 4.52 -7.68 -27.38
CA THR A 28 3.39 -7.52 -28.32
C THR A 28 2.06 -7.79 -27.62
N VAL A 29 1.97 -8.89 -26.86
CA VAL A 29 0.78 -9.26 -26.11
C VAL A 29 0.45 -8.22 -25.03
N ILE A 30 1.46 -7.71 -24.32
CA ILE A 30 1.28 -6.64 -23.33
C ILE A 30 0.74 -5.37 -23.98
N ALA A 31 1.23 -5.00 -25.16
CA ALA A 31 0.73 -3.83 -25.89
C ALA A 31 -0.74 -4.00 -26.29
N GLU A 32 -1.12 -5.19 -26.80
CA GLU A 32 -2.51 -5.49 -27.15
C GLU A 32 -3.43 -5.47 -25.92
N ILE A 33 -3.01 -6.08 -24.81
CA ILE A 33 -3.76 -6.07 -23.56
C ILE A 33 -3.92 -4.64 -23.04
N LYS A 34 -2.86 -3.82 -23.07
CA LYS A 34 -2.94 -2.40 -22.68
C LYS A 34 -3.93 -1.61 -23.54
N HIS A 35 -3.98 -1.85 -24.86
CA HIS A 35 -4.95 -1.22 -25.73
C HIS A 35 -6.38 -1.62 -25.33
N LYS A 36 -6.64 -2.91 -25.15
CA LYS A 36 -7.95 -3.42 -24.70
C LYS A 36 -8.34 -2.87 -23.32
N ILE A 37 -7.39 -2.74 -22.40
CA ILE A 37 -7.62 -2.12 -21.08
C ILE A 37 -8.15 -0.69 -21.23
N VAL A 38 -7.55 0.11 -22.11
CA VAL A 38 -7.97 1.49 -22.34
C VAL A 38 -9.30 1.56 -23.09
N GLU A 39 -9.47 0.76 -24.13
CA GLU A 39 -10.68 0.73 -24.97
C GLU A 39 -11.94 0.37 -24.18
N TYR A 40 -11.84 -0.64 -23.31
CA TYR A 40 -12.96 -1.11 -22.49
C TYR A 40 -12.99 -0.47 -21.09
N GLY A 41 -12.04 0.43 -20.77
CA GLY A 41 -11.94 1.05 -19.45
C GLY A 41 -11.72 0.04 -18.31
N LEU A 42 -11.05 -1.08 -18.59
CA LEU A 42 -10.83 -2.15 -17.63
C LEU A 42 -9.85 -1.69 -16.56
N THR A 43 -10.08 -2.13 -15.33
CA THR A 43 -9.17 -1.88 -14.21
C THR A 43 -8.49 -3.18 -13.81
N ALA A 44 -7.40 -3.09 -13.02
CA ALA A 44 -6.78 -4.28 -12.45
C ALA A 44 -7.77 -5.12 -11.62
N GLU A 45 -8.80 -4.49 -11.05
CA GLU A 45 -9.87 -5.17 -10.31
C GLU A 45 -10.80 -5.98 -11.22
N ASP A 46 -11.17 -5.44 -12.38
CA ASP A 46 -12.00 -6.14 -13.38
C ASP A 46 -11.29 -7.37 -13.95
N LEU A 47 -9.98 -7.25 -14.15
CA LEU A 47 -9.10 -8.33 -14.59
C LEU A 47 -8.72 -9.33 -13.47
N GLY A 48 -9.22 -9.14 -12.25
CA GLY A 48 -8.95 -10.03 -11.11
C GLY A 48 -7.52 -9.95 -10.55
N PHE A 49 -6.71 -8.98 -11.01
CA PHE A 49 -5.37 -8.66 -10.48
C PHE A 49 -5.40 -7.69 -9.29
N GLY A 50 -6.58 -7.13 -8.98
CA GLY A 50 -6.82 -6.41 -7.75
C GLY A 50 -6.49 -7.32 -6.57
N ALA A 51 -5.56 -6.90 -5.72
CA ALA A 51 -5.13 -7.66 -4.56
C ALA A 51 -6.36 -8.11 -3.74
N LYS A 52 -6.63 -9.42 -3.72
CA LYS A 52 -7.40 -10.06 -2.64
C LYS A 52 -6.56 -9.96 -1.37
N GLY A 53 -6.47 -8.74 -0.84
CA GLY A 53 -5.55 -8.34 0.22
C GLY A 53 -6.01 -7.05 0.89
N ALA A 54 -7.31 -6.79 0.94
CA ALA A 54 -7.88 -5.75 1.81
C ALA A 54 -9.32 -6.07 2.26
N VAL A 55 -9.68 -7.35 2.45
CA VAL A 55 -10.81 -7.68 3.34
C VAL A 55 -10.27 -7.84 4.76
N ALA A 56 -9.84 -6.72 5.36
CA ALA A 56 -9.72 -6.55 6.81
C ALA A 56 -9.40 -5.10 7.19
N SER A 57 -10.39 -4.21 7.11
CA SER A 57 -10.84 -3.53 8.34
C SER A 57 -12.16 -2.80 8.10
N LYS A 58 -13.27 -3.51 8.33
CA LYS A 58 -14.48 -2.90 8.93
C LYS A 58 -14.20 -2.46 10.37
N LYS A 59 -13.13 -1.68 10.57
CA LYS A 59 -12.82 -0.88 11.75
C LYS A 59 -12.02 0.33 11.27
N ALA A 60 -12.62 1.14 10.40
CA ALA A 60 -12.51 2.57 10.63
C ALA A 60 -13.07 2.80 12.05
N GLY A 61 -12.22 2.65 13.07
CA GLY A 61 -12.53 3.14 14.39
C GLY A 61 -12.85 4.60 14.16
N ARG A 62 -14.14 4.96 14.25
CA ARG A 62 -14.65 6.32 14.09
C ARG A 62 -13.63 7.25 14.72
N LYS A 63 -12.93 8.05 13.90
CA LYS A 63 -11.92 8.99 14.40
C LYS A 63 -12.57 9.76 15.53
N VAL A 64 -12.14 9.49 16.75
CA VAL A 64 -12.75 10.09 17.93
C VAL A 64 -12.40 11.57 17.85
N PRO A 65 -13.37 12.49 17.86
CA PRO A 65 -13.05 13.91 17.83
C PRO A 65 -12.11 14.21 18.99
N VAL A 66 -11.06 14.99 18.69
CA VAL A 66 -10.17 15.54 19.71
C VAL A 66 -11.04 16.40 20.63
N ARG A 67 -11.08 16.05 21.91
CA ARG A 67 -11.89 16.75 22.90
C ARG A 67 -11.07 17.82 23.63
N TYR A 68 -9.76 17.63 23.76
CA TYR A 68 -8.88 18.57 24.46
C TYR A 68 -7.65 18.94 23.62
N ARG A 69 -7.25 20.21 23.62
CA ARG A 69 -6.05 20.73 22.95
C ARG A 69 -5.33 21.78 23.80
N ASP A 70 -4.01 21.79 23.77
CA ASP A 70 -3.14 22.80 24.40
C ASP A 70 -2.57 23.79 23.37
N ASN A 71 -2.07 24.95 23.83
CA ASN A 71 -1.44 25.96 22.98
C ASN A 71 -0.18 25.44 22.25
N ASN A 72 0.50 24.44 22.82
CA ASN A 72 1.66 23.79 22.21
C ASN A 72 1.28 22.69 21.18
N GLY A 73 0.02 22.65 20.73
CA GLY A 73 -0.45 21.72 19.70
C GLY A 73 -0.72 20.29 20.17
N ASN A 74 -0.56 20.00 21.46
CA ASN A 74 -0.90 18.70 22.02
C ASN A 74 -2.42 18.47 22.02
N THR A 75 -2.87 17.26 21.69
CA THR A 75 -4.29 16.92 21.62
C THR A 75 -4.62 15.63 22.35
N TRP A 76 -5.84 15.55 22.89
CA TRP A 76 -6.33 14.36 23.58
C TRP A 76 -7.82 14.15 23.30
N THR A 77 -8.19 12.91 23.01
CA THR A 77 -9.57 12.54 22.63
C THR A 77 -10.51 12.33 23.82
N GLY A 78 -10.02 12.51 25.06
CA GLY A 78 -10.76 12.21 26.28
C GLY A 78 -10.91 10.71 26.56
N ARG A 79 -10.35 9.84 25.72
CA ARG A 79 -10.34 8.38 25.91
C ARG A 79 -8.95 7.92 26.38
N GLY A 80 -8.92 7.01 27.34
CA GLY A 80 -7.68 6.41 27.86
C GLY A 80 -6.98 7.26 28.95
N LYS A 81 -5.71 6.96 29.21
CA LYS A 81 -4.90 7.67 30.22
C LYS A 81 -4.69 9.13 29.81
N ARG A 82 -4.85 10.06 30.78
CA ARG A 82 -4.55 11.48 30.59
C ARG A 82 -3.08 11.67 30.21
N PRO A 83 -2.77 12.48 29.17
CA PRO A 83 -1.41 12.75 28.78
C PRO A 83 -0.72 13.64 29.82
N GLY A 84 0.61 13.53 29.91
CA GLY A 84 1.41 14.22 30.94
C GLY A 84 1.27 15.76 30.90
N TRP A 85 1.08 16.34 29.71
CA TRP A 85 0.85 17.78 29.58
C TRP A 85 -0.44 18.21 30.29
N LEU A 86 -1.54 17.48 30.10
CA LEU A 86 -2.82 17.84 30.71
C LEU A 86 -2.80 17.67 32.24
N VAL A 87 -2.06 16.67 32.73
CA VAL A 87 -1.86 16.47 34.18
C VAL A 87 -1.02 17.59 34.77
N LYS A 88 0.03 18.02 34.06
CA LYS A 88 0.88 19.15 34.47
C LYS A 88 0.07 20.44 34.54
N GLU A 89 -0.71 20.75 33.50
CA GLU A 89 -1.53 21.95 33.47
C GLU A 89 -2.62 21.96 34.56
N LEU A 90 -3.23 20.79 34.82
CA LEU A 90 -4.20 20.64 35.91
C LEU A 90 -3.55 20.80 37.29
N SER A 91 -2.29 20.37 37.44
CA SER A 91 -1.52 20.56 38.69
C SER A 91 -1.04 22.00 38.87
N SER A 92 -0.82 22.73 37.77
CA SER A 92 -0.53 24.17 37.76
C SER A 92 -1.75 25.04 38.09
N GLY A 93 -2.90 24.45 38.40
CA GLY A 93 -4.13 25.15 38.77
C GLY A 93 -5.05 25.52 37.61
N ARG A 94 -4.72 25.12 36.37
CA ARG A 94 -5.62 25.33 35.22
C ARG A 94 -6.73 24.28 35.21
N LYS A 95 -7.91 24.66 34.74
CA LYS A 95 -9.06 23.76 34.68
C LYS A 95 -9.03 22.96 33.39
N MET A 96 -9.52 21.71 33.45
CA MET A 96 -9.64 20.83 32.28
C MET A 96 -10.52 21.45 31.17
N GLU A 97 -11.47 22.31 31.55
CA GLU A 97 -12.39 23.01 30.64
C GLU A 97 -11.67 23.98 29.69
N ASP A 98 -10.54 24.57 30.12
CA ASP A 98 -9.75 25.50 29.32
C ASP A 98 -9.16 24.86 28.06
N PHE A 99 -8.96 23.54 28.12
CA PHE A 99 -8.41 22.77 27.01
C PHE A 99 -9.49 22.19 26.10
N LEU A 100 -10.79 22.33 26.43
CA LEU A 100 -11.89 21.71 25.70
C LEU A 100 -12.06 22.33 24.30
N VAL A 101 -11.98 21.49 23.26
CA VAL A 101 -12.30 21.88 21.88
C VAL A 101 -13.66 21.29 21.53
N ALA A 102 -14.61 22.15 21.15
CA ALA A 102 -15.97 21.79 20.77
C ALA A 102 -16.01 21.06 19.41
#